data_AF-A0A7V8E4Z0-F1
#
_entry.id   AF-A0A7V8E4Z0-F1
#
_cell.length_a   1.000
_cell.length_b   1.000
_cell.length_c   1.000
_cell.angle_alpha   90.00
_cell.angle_beta   90.00
_cell.angle_gamma   90.00
#
_symmetry.space_group_name_H-M   'P 1'
#
loop_
_entity.id
_entity.type
_entity.pdbx_description
1 polymer ?
#
loop_
_entity_poly.entity_id
_entity_poly.type
_entity_poly.pdbx_seq_one_letter_code
_entity_poly.pdbx_strand_id
1 'polypeptide(L)'
;MGTRRFLVAILVAASALSVAAQDEKPPGRVIARLPTDVQLGICEPAFSRGGRQVAYEALIEDKSVVIYGSDVSEPCDGVEWIEYSPTSGELATLVVVGDKYRLVAGKKALPDCEKIRFPEWTPDGSRVVCVGRLDGKDVVFNGSDKGAAYEEVRPPVLSPDGAHLAYAAKRDSQYFLVLDGKENGPWDDIIQPQFSTTGGVVGFAGKRGAKWRIVCNGKEEPEHEKVSLTKGFSPDGVSIAYVAEDGGKIRIVRDGKEDEPHEGIGWEMVFRKAPDLFACSVYDKGRCRLLVNGKQMGRDCKFIEMLCASPDGSRVACFAGEDNKGYVVVDGREGDNWEEVTGLRFSPDGESVAYVARTLDQYKFVLNSKVVGTSEEATRRFEFSPDGATFSFGVYTNQRFRWVEVKTR
;
A
#
# COMPACT_ATOMS: atom_id res chain seq x y z
N MET A 1 -9.52 6.32 4.28
CA MET A 1 -8.50 7.37 4.38
C MET A 1 -8.56 7.96 5.79
N GLY A 2 -7.79 7.41 6.72
CA GLY A 2 -7.64 7.94 8.06
C GLY A 2 -6.37 8.79 8.11
N THR A 3 -6.52 10.04 8.54
CA THR A 3 -5.47 11.03 8.71
C THR A 3 -4.39 10.49 9.66
N ARG A 4 -3.24 10.08 9.12
CA ARG A 4 -2.02 9.84 9.92
C ARG A 4 -1.53 11.19 10.44
N ARG A 5 -1.99 11.57 11.63
CA ARG A 5 -1.30 12.58 12.43
C ARG A 5 0.03 11.95 12.85
N PHE A 6 1.11 12.42 12.24
CA PHE A 6 2.46 12.18 12.73
C PHE A 6 2.55 12.79 14.13
N LEU A 7 2.46 11.95 15.17
CA LEU A 7 2.99 12.29 16.46
C LEU A 7 4.49 12.00 16.38
N VAL A 8 5.29 13.05 16.24
CA VAL A 8 6.72 12.97 16.49
C VAL A 8 6.88 12.76 18.00
N ALA A 9 7.00 11.51 18.42
CA ALA A 9 7.45 11.19 19.77
C ALA A 9 8.97 11.42 19.79
N ILE A 10 9.38 12.53 20.40
CA ILE A 10 10.80 12.78 20.68
C ILE A 10 11.22 11.80 21.78
N LEU A 11 11.93 10.74 21.42
CA LEU A 11 12.73 9.96 22.35
C LEU A 11 13.99 10.77 22.66
N VAL A 12 14.06 11.40 23.83
CA VAL A 12 15.30 11.98 24.31
C VAL A 12 16.17 10.84 24.85
N ALA A 13 17.18 10.44 24.07
CA ALA A 13 18.30 9.67 24.58
C ALA A 13 19.08 10.56 25.56
N ALA A 14 18.95 10.30 26.85
CA ALA A 14 19.69 11.02 27.89
C ALA A 14 21.14 10.51 27.94
N SER A 15 21.98 10.98 27.02
CA SER A 15 23.43 10.93 27.18
C SER A 15 23.93 12.30 27.62
N ALA A 16 24.29 12.40 28.90
CA ALA A 16 25.04 13.47 29.55
C ALA A 16 24.52 14.91 29.35
N LEU A 17 23.48 15.29 30.11
CA LEU A 17 23.19 16.68 30.47
C LEU A 17 22.79 16.76 31.94
N SER A 18 23.17 17.88 32.55
CA SER A 18 23.30 18.13 33.98
C SER A 18 22.04 17.87 34.83
N VAL A 19 22.28 17.76 36.13
CA VAL A 19 21.37 17.54 37.29
C VAL A 19 20.30 18.65 37.47
N ALA A 20 19.67 19.12 36.39
CA ALA A 20 18.68 20.21 36.43
C ALA A 20 17.36 19.91 35.71
N ALA A 21 17.17 18.73 35.12
CA ALA A 21 15.96 18.39 34.36
C ALA A 21 14.92 17.54 35.13
N GLN A 22 15.06 17.38 36.45
CA GLN A 22 14.19 16.46 37.21
C GLN A 22 12.75 16.96 37.48
N ASP A 23 12.43 18.24 37.23
CA ASP A 23 11.13 18.83 37.63
C ASP A 23 10.28 19.45 36.50
N GLU A 24 10.70 19.39 35.23
CA GLU A 24 9.81 19.81 34.14
C GLU A 24 8.77 18.72 33.83
N LYS A 25 7.52 18.97 34.23
CA LYS A 25 6.39 18.12 33.87
C LYS A 25 6.29 18.07 32.34
N PRO A 26 6.39 16.88 31.72
CA PRO A 26 6.36 16.78 30.26
C PRO A 26 5.04 17.36 29.73
N PRO A 27 5.04 17.97 28.53
CA PRO A 27 3.85 18.60 27.94
C PRO A 27 2.73 17.61 27.60
N GLY A 28 3.00 16.30 27.72
CA GLY A 28 2.06 15.22 27.43
C GLY A 28 1.94 14.21 28.57
N ARG A 29 1.03 13.25 28.40
CA ARG A 29 0.86 12.13 29.33
C ARG A 29 2.07 11.20 29.27
N VAL A 30 2.71 10.96 30.41
CA VAL A 30 3.71 9.90 30.56
C VAL A 30 2.99 8.56 30.59
N ILE A 31 3.31 7.68 29.64
CA ILE A 31 2.66 6.35 29.52
C ILE A 31 3.52 5.19 30.05
N ALA A 32 4.82 5.42 30.25
CA ALA A 32 5.74 4.53 30.94
C ALA A 32 6.92 5.34 31.51
N ARG A 33 7.50 4.86 32.61
CA ARG A 33 8.78 5.35 33.15
C ARG A 33 9.74 4.18 33.18
N LEU A 34 10.92 4.36 32.60
CA LEU A 34 11.98 3.36 32.65
C LEU A 34 12.59 3.36 34.06
N PRO A 35 12.78 2.20 34.71
CA PRO A 35 13.61 2.09 35.90
C PRO A 35 15.02 2.60 35.61
N THR A 36 15.66 3.21 36.60
CA THR A 36 16.98 3.86 36.45
C THR A 36 18.13 2.90 36.12
N ASP A 37 17.93 1.62 36.39
CA ASP A 37 18.85 0.50 36.21
C ASP A 37 18.56 -0.33 34.95
N VAL A 38 17.55 0.04 34.16
CA VAL A 38 17.17 -0.65 32.94
C VAL A 38 17.77 0.05 31.72
N GLN A 39 18.55 -0.69 30.94
CA GLN A 39 19.02 -0.25 29.64
C GLN A 39 18.02 -0.69 28.57
N LEU A 40 17.68 0.21 27.64
CA LEU A 40 16.85 -0.15 26.49
C LEU A 40 17.65 -1.03 25.50
N GLY A 41 16.97 -2.02 24.95
CA GLY A 41 17.48 -2.79 23.82
C GLY A 41 17.43 -2.02 22.50
N ILE A 42 17.74 -2.71 21.41
CA ILE A 42 17.81 -2.14 20.06
C ILE A 42 16.48 -2.25 19.31
N CYS A 43 15.58 -3.15 19.72
CA CYS A 43 14.29 -3.33 19.08
C CYS A 43 13.40 -2.09 19.29
N GLU A 44 12.77 -1.63 18.21
CA GLU A 44 11.84 -0.49 18.30
C GLU A 44 10.66 -0.81 19.24
N PRO A 45 10.23 0.15 20.08
CA PRO A 45 9.10 -0.05 20.98
C PRO A 45 7.77 -0.07 20.21
N ALA A 46 6.85 -0.94 20.64
CA ALA A 46 5.51 -1.04 20.09
C ALA A 46 4.48 -0.34 20.99
N PHE A 47 3.50 0.35 20.38
CA PHE A 47 2.43 1.02 21.12
C PHE A 47 1.09 0.35 20.84
N SER A 48 0.29 0.14 21.89
CA SER A 48 -1.04 -0.40 21.72
C SER A 48 -1.97 0.58 21.02
N ARG A 49 -3.06 0.06 20.43
CA ARG A 49 -4.07 0.90 19.78
C ARG A 49 -4.62 1.94 20.76
N GLY A 50 -4.45 3.22 20.42
CA GLY A 50 -4.82 4.36 21.28
C GLY A 50 -3.72 4.86 22.22
N GLY A 51 -2.49 4.32 22.11
CA GLY A 51 -1.29 4.83 22.79
C GLY A 51 -1.38 4.79 24.31
N ARG A 52 -2.04 3.75 24.87
CA ARG A 52 -2.22 3.58 26.32
C ARG A 52 -1.19 2.65 26.93
N GLN A 53 -0.62 1.75 26.14
CA GLN A 53 0.44 0.84 26.57
C GLN A 53 1.60 0.92 25.58
N VAL A 54 2.78 0.61 26.08
CA VAL A 54 4.00 0.46 25.30
C VAL A 54 4.65 -0.85 25.70
N ALA A 55 5.19 -1.56 24.71
CA ALA A 55 6.03 -2.74 24.87
C ALA A 55 7.41 -2.42 24.31
N TYR A 56 8.47 -2.78 25.03
CA TYR A 56 9.84 -2.47 24.61
C TYR A 56 10.82 -3.50 25.13
N GLU A 57 11.95 -3.63 24.43
CA GLU A 57 13.08 -4.45 24.85
C GLU A 57 13.88 -3.73 25.94
N ALA A 58 14.22 -4.47 27.00
CA ALA A 58 15.08 -4.04 28.08
C ALA A 58 16.19 -5.08 28.31
N LEU A 59 17.39 -4.61 28.66
CA LEU A 59 18.54 -5.45 29.00
C LEU A 59 18.66 -5.57 30.51
N ILE A 60 18.65 -6.80 31.02
CA ILE A 60 18.82 -7.16 32.44
C ILE A 60 19.86 -8.27 32.52
N GLU A 61 20.96 -8.05 33.23
CA GLU A 61 22.02 -9.05 33.45
C GLU A 61 22.47 -9.77 32.15
N ASP A 62 22.75 -8.98 31.11
CA ASP A 62 23.17 -9.42 29.77
C ASP A 62 22.12 -10.25 28.98
N LYS A 63 20.86 -10.25 29.42
CA LYS A 63 19.72 -10.83 28.69
C LYS A 63 18.72 -9.77 28.29
N SER A 64 18.04 -10.00 27.17
CA SER A 64 16.90 -9.18 26.76
C SER A 64 15.61 -9.69 27.42
N VAL A 65 14.74 -8.77 27.82
CA VAL A 65 13.35 -9.03 28.21
C VAL A 65 12.43 -8.05 27.48
N VAL A 66 11.18 -8.44 27.26
CA VAL A 66 10.15 -7.53 26.77
C VAL A 66 9.30 -7.08 27.95
N ILE A 67 9.31 -5.78 28.22
CA ILE A 67 8.47 -5.16 29.25
C ILE A 67 7.21 -4.62 28.58
N TYR A 68 6.03 -4.97 29.09
CA TYR A 68 4.76 -4.50 28.54
C TYR A 68 3.70 -4.35 29.65
N GLY A 69 3.18 -3.14 29.82
CA GLY A 69 2.29 -2.85 30.95
C GLY A 69 3.01 -3.05 32.29
N SER A 70 2.47 -3.93 33.14
CA SER A 70 3.10 -4.37 34.40
C SER A 70 3.86 -5.69 34.29
N ASP A 71 3.84 -6.29 33.11
CA ASP A 71 4.37 -7.64 32.88
C ASP A 71 5.77 -7.56 32.26
N VAL A 72 6.55 -8.61 32.50
CA VAL A 72 7.90 -8.80 31.95
C VAL A 72 7.96 -10.19 31.36
N SER A 73 8.46 -10.32 30.13
CA SER A 73 8.63 -11.63 29.49
C SER A 73 9.72 -12.46 30.18
N GLU A 74 9.80 -13.73 29.84
CA GLU A 74 10.98 -14.54 30.15
C GLU A 74 12.25 -13.92 29.51
N PRO A 75 13.42 -14.02 30.15
CA PRO A 75 14.69 -13.61 29.57
C PRO A 75 15.02 -14.38 28.29
N CYS A 76 15.58 -13.68 27.32
CA CYS A 76 15.96 -14.18 26.01
C CYS A 76 17.30 -13.60 25.56
N ASP A 77 17.86 -14.12 24.48
CA ASP A 77 19.16 -13.70 23.95
C ASP A 77 19.05 -12.44 23.05
N GLY A 78 17.84 -12.02 22.71
CA GLY A 78 17.57 -10.82 21.92
C GLY A 78 16.11 -10.73 21.47
N VAL A 79 15.68 -9.54 21.05
CA VAL A 79 14.34 -9.30 20.52
C VAL A 79 14.43 -8.70 19.11
N GLU A 80 13.75 -9.33 18.16
CA GLU A 80 13.80 -8.95 16.73
C GLU A 80 12.55 -8.19 16.28
N TRP A 81 11.42 -8.40 16.96
CA TRP A 81 10.15 -7.77 16.61
C TRP A 81 9.20 -7.77 17.80
N ILE A 82 8.49 -6.65 17.98
CA ILE A 82 7.45 -6.46 18.99
C ILE A 82 6.28 -5.77 18.30
N GLU A 83 5.08 -6.31 18.41
CA GLU A 83 3.90 -5.66 17.85
C GLU A 83 2.63 -5.98 18.65
N TYR A 84 1.85 -4.94 18.95
CA TYR A 84 0.50 -5.12 19.49
C TYR A 84 -0.48 -5.44 18.37
N SER A 85 -1.39 -6.37 18.66
CA SER A 85 -2.54 -6.66 17.82
C SER A 85 -3.32 -5.37 17.48
N PRO A 86 -3.73 -5.20 16.22
CA PRO A 86 -4.46 -4.01 15.77
C PRO A 86 -5.87 -3.89 16.37
N THR A 87 -6.38 -4.92 17.04
CA THR A 87 -7.78 -4.96 17.54
C THR A 87 -7.89 -5.47 18.97
N SER A 88 -7.15 -6.52 19.34
CA SER A 88 -7.35 -7.23 20.63
C SER A 88 -6.54 -6.62 21.77
N GLY A 89 -5.46 -5.90 21.45
CA GLY A 89 -4.49 -5.42 22.43
C GLY A 89 -3.54 -6.50 22.95
N GLU A 90 -3.60 -7.72 22.41
CA GLU A 90 -2.58 -8.75 22.65
C GLU A 90 -1.23 -8.32 22.07
N LEU A 91 -0.15 -8.81 22.68
CA LEU A 91 1.22 -8.55 22.22
C LEU A 91 1.75 -9.78 21.49
N ALA A 92 2.48 -9.56 20.40
CA ALA A 92 3.32 -10.58 19.80
C ALA A 92 4.77 -10.14 19.79
N THR A 93 5.67 -11.08 20.03
CA THR A 93 7.12 -10.88 20.09
C THR A 93 7.83 -11.96 19.29
N LEU A 94 8.92 -11.59 18.64
CA LEU A 94 9.89 -12.50 18.06
C LEU A 94 11.19 -12.36 18.83
N VAL A 95 11.58 -13.42 19.52
CA VAL A 95 12.75 -13.43 20.40
C VAL A 95 13.78 -14.47 19.94
N VAL A 96 15.04 -14.23 20.29
CA VAL A 96 16.16 -15.14 20.08
C VAL A 96 16.35 -16.00 21.33
N VAL A 97 16.46 -17.31 21.18
CA VAL A 97 16.68 -18.28 22.26
C VAL A 97 17.77 -19.26 21.82
N GLY A 98 18.96 -19.11 22.39
CA GLY A 98 20.17 -19.78 21.92
C GLY A 98 20.51 -19.37 20.50
N ASP A 99 20.55 -20.35 19.59
CA ASP A 99 20.76 -20.17 18.15
C ASP A 99 19.44 -20.18 17.34
N LYS A 100 18.29 -20.14 18.01
CA LYS A 100 16.96 -20.24 17.41
C LYS A 100 16.10 -19.01 17.66
N TYR A 101 14.97 -18.98 16.98
CA TYR A 101 13.95 -17.93 17.06
C TYR A 101 12.62 -18.49 17.54
N ARG A 102 11.97 -17.77 18.45
CA ARG A 102 10.65 -18.10 18.97
C ARG A 102 9.70 -16.93 18.78
N LEU A 103 8.56 -17.20 18.15
CA LEU A 103 7.46 -16.25 18.09
C LEU A 103 6.46 -16.56 19.20
N VAL A 104 6.12 -15.55 20.01
CA VAL A 104 5.12 -15.64 21.06
C VAL A 104 4.01 -14.65 20.73
N ALA A 105 2.77 -15.13 20.61
CA ALA A 105 1.59 -14.29 20.41
C ALA A 105 0.63 -14.51 21.60
N GLY A 106 0.45 -13.47 22.39
CA GLY A 106 -0.25 -13.55 23.68
C GLY A 106 0.41 -14.58 24.59
N LYS A 107 -0.33 -15.65 24.94
CA LYS A 107 0.17 -16.75 25.79
C LYS A 107 0.67 -17.97 24.99
N LYS A 108 0.67 -17.90 23.66
CA LYS A 108 1.00 -19.04 22.80
C LYS A 108 2.35 -18.81 22.16
N ALA A 109 3.28 -19.73 22.42
CA ALA A 109 4.56 -19.79 21.74
C ALA A 109 4.51 -20.80 20.58
N LEU A 110 5.10 -20.43 19.44
CA LEU A 110 5.40 -21.37 18.37
C LEU A 110 6.64 -22.21 18.72
N PRO A 111 6.86 -23.35 18.04
CA PRO A 111 8.11 -24.09 18.17
C PRO A 111 9.34 -23.25 17.82
N ASP A 112 10.47 -23.52 18.46
CA ASP A 112 11.74 -22.85 18.15
C ASP A 112 12.18 -23.19 16.73
N CYS A 113 12.33 -22.16 15.90
CA CYS A 113 12.69 -22.27 14.50
C CYS A 113 14.14 -21.84 14.28
N GLU A 114 14.81 -22.41 13.28
CA GLU A 114 16.13 -21.94 12.82
C GLU A 114 16.07 -20.47 12.35
N LYS A 115 14.91 -20.06 11.84
CA LYS A 115 14.59 -18.69 11.44
C LYS A 115 13.08 -18.48 11.41
N ILE A 116 12.62 -17.27 11.72
CA ILE A 116 11.23 -16.84 11.47
C ILE A 116 11.27 -15.61 10.56
N ARG A 117 10.39 -15.58 9.55
CA ARG A 117 10.25 -14.49 8.58
C ARG A 117 8.79 -14.07 8.44
N PHE A 118 8.60 -12.81 8.05
CA PHE A 118 7.30 -12.23 7.71
C PHE A 118 6.23 -12.40 8.82
N PRO A 119 6.53 -12.11 10.11
CA PRO A 119 5.48 -12.07 11.12
C PRO A 119 4.51 -10.94 10.81
N GLU A 120 3.21 -11.24 10.75
CA GLU A 120 2.16 -10.26 10.51
C GLU A 120 0.90 -10.62 11.31
N TRP A 121 0.36 -9.67 12.06
CA TRP A 121 -0.97 -9.82 12.66
C TRP A 121 -2.04 -9.88 11.57
N THR A 122 -3.02 -10.78 11.72
CA THR A 122 -4.23 -10.72 10.90
C THR A 122 -4.94 -9.37 11.10
N PRO A 123 -5.64 -8.83 10.08
CA PRO A 123 -6.36 -7.55 10.18
C PRO A 123 -7.37 -7.49 11.34
N ASP A 124 -8.01 -8.61 11.64
CA ASP A 124 -8.91 -8.79 12.78
C ASP A 124 -8.18 -8.92 14.14
N GLY A 125 -6.84 -8.96 14.12
CA GLY A 125 -5.92 -9.05 15.25
C GLY A 125 -6.03 -10.33 16.08
N SER A 126 -6.61 -11.40 15.51
CA SER A 126 -6.87 -12.66 16.22
C SER A 126 -5.68 -13.63 16.24
N ARG A 127 -4.73 -13.50 15.31
CA ARG A 127 -3.56 -14.38 15.20
C ARG A 127 -2.42 -13.73 14.43
N VAL A 128 -1.23 -14.31 14.54
CA VAL A 128 -0.04 -13.93 13.76
C VAL A 128 0.24 -15.00 12.72
N VAL A 129 0.48 -14.59 11.47
CA VAL A 129 1.00 -15.43 10.40
C VAL A 129 2.51 -15.24 10.31
N CYS A 130 3.26 -16.31 10.10
CA CYS A 130 4.69 -16.22 9.79
C CYS A 130 5.19 -17.43 9.01
N VAL A 131 6.44 -17.35 8.52
CA VAL A 131 7.17 -18.47 7.92
C VAL A 131 8.30 -18.87 8.87
N GLY A 132 8.25 -20.08 9.42
CA GLY A 132 9.33 -20.66 10.22
C GLY A 132 10.17 -21.66 9.43
N ARG A 133 11.47 -21.73 9.73
CA ARG A 133 12.40 -22.74 9.21
C ARG A 133 12.57 -23.86 10.24
N LEU A 134 12.20 -25.09 9.88
CA LEU A 134 12.29 -26.28 10.71
C LEU A 134 12.91 -27.42 9.91
N ASP A 135 13.96 -28.05 10.46
CA ASP A 135 14.68 -29.17 9.85
C ASP A 135 15.10 -28.87 8.40
N GLY A 136 15.59 -27.65 8.16
CA GLY A 136 15.97 -27.20 6.83
C GLY A 136 14.82 -27.04 5.82
N LYS A 137 13.56 -26.95 6.27
CA LYS A 137 12.37 -26.69 5.42
C LYS A 137 11.56 -25.50 5.94
N ASP A 138 10.94 -24.77 5.03
CA ASP A 138 10.03 -23.68 5.35
C ASP A 138 8.63 -24.22 5.68
N VAL A 139 8.01 -23.69 6.72
CA VAL A 139 6.65 -24.00 7.15
C VAL A 139 5.90 -22.71 7.46
N VAL A 140 4.67 -22.60 6.97
CA VAL A 140 3.80 -21.47 7.30
C VAL A 140 3.03 -21.77 8.59
N PHE A 141 3.07 -20.83 9.53
CA PHE A 141 2.22 -20.84 10.71
C PHE A 141 1.09 -19.85 10.51
N ASN A 142 -0.16 -20.32 10.67
CA ASN A 142 -1.36 -19.49 10.67
C ASN A 142 -1.91 -19.46 12.10
N GLY A 143 -1.38 -18.55 12.93
CA GLY A 143 -1.49 -18.71 14.38
C GLY A 143 -0.72 -19.94 14.85
N SER A 144 -1.36 -20.78 15.66
CA SER A 144 -0.75 -22.03 16.15
C SER A 144 -0.80 -23.18 15.14
N ASP A 145 -1.55 -23.01 14.05
CA ASP A 145 -1.71 -24.06 13.05
C ASP A 145 -0.47 -24.13 12.16
N LYS A 146 0.18 -25.28 12.16
CA LYS A 146 1.38 -25.56 11.38
C LYS A 146 0.99 -26.15 10.01
N GLY A 147 1.43 -25.51 8.93
CA GLY A 147 1.24 -25.98 7.56
C GLY A 147 2.19 -27.10 7.13
N ALA A 148 2.14 -27.45 5.84
CA ALA A 148 3.07 -28.38 5.23
C ALA A 148 4.50 -27.81 5.12
N ALA A 149 5.47 -28.70 4.97
CA ALA A 149 6.89 -28.34 4.80
C ALA A 149 7.26 -28.20 3.32
N TYR A 150 8.06 -27.18 3.02
CA TYR A 150 8.49 -26.79 1.67
C TYR A 150 9.99 -26.47 1.64
N GLU A 151 10.61 -26.53 0.46
CA GLU A 151 12.00 -26.09 0.30
C GLU A 151 12.15 -24.58 0.52
N GLU A 152 11.15 -23.83 0.03
CA GLU A 152 11.08 -22.38 0.06
C GLU A 152 9.62 -21.95 0.13
N VAL A 153 9.33 -20.95 0.95
CA VAL A 153 8.07 -20.20 0.95
C VAL A 153 8.36 -18.71 0.72
N ARG A 154 7.66 -18.14 -0.26
CA ARG A 154 7.65 -16.68 -0.54
C ARG A 154 6.72 -15.95 0.45
N PRO A 155 6.84 -14.62 0.61
CA PRO A 155 6.02 -13.86 1.56
C PRO A 155 4.52 -14.21 1.46
N PRO A 156 3.89 -14.67 2.56
CA PRO A 156 2.46 -14.93 2.58
C PRO A 156 1.65 -13.64 2.45
N VAL A 157 0.40 -13.78 1.99
CA VAL A 157 -0.54 -12.67 1.79
C VAL A 157 -1.87 -13.04 2.42
N LEU A 158 -2.42 -12.13 3.22
CA LEU A 158 -3.74 -12.26 3.83
C LEU A 158 -4.82 -11.59 2.98
N SER A 159 -6.04 -12.13 3.02
CA SER A 159 -7.21 -11.39 2.55
C SER A 159 -7.46 -10.15 3.42
N PRO A 160 -8.15 -9.11 2.90
CA PRO A 160 -8.39 -7.87 3.65
C PRO A 160 -9.12 -8.05 5.00
N ASP A 161 -9.94 -9.08 5.13
CA ASP A 161 -10.62 -9.47 6.36
C ASP A 161 -9.83 -10.45 7.25
N GLY A 162 -8.68 -10.95 6.77
CA GLY A 162 -7.85 -11.94 7.45
C GLY A 162 -8.41 -13.37 7.44
N ALA A 163 -9.49 -13.63 6.69
CA ALA A 163 -10.10 -14.96 6.64
C ALA A 163 -9.28 -15.97 5.83
N HIS A 164 -8.60 -15.52 4.79
CA HIS A 164 -7.86 -16.37 3.85
C HIS A 164 -6.37 -16.03 3.82
N LEU A 165 -5.55 -17.05 3.60
CA LEU A 165 -4.09 -16.95 3.51
C LEU A 165 -3.61 -17.62 2.21
N ALA A 166 -2.83 -16.88 1.42
CA ALA A 166 -2.24 -17.37 0.18
C ALA A 166 -0.72 -17.19 0.16
N TYR A 167 0.02 -18.16 -0.37
CA TYR A 167 1.47 -18.06 -0.55
C TYR A 167 1.95 -18.97 -1.68
N ALA A 168 3.09 -18.61 -2.29
CA ALA A 168 3.78 -19.49 -3.22
C ALA A 168 4.81 -20.34 -2.44
N ALA A 169 4.78 -21.64 -2.65
CA ALA A 169 5.66 -22.59 -1.97
C ALA A 169 6.33 -23.54 -2.96
N LYS A 170 7.59 -23.89 -2.71
CA LYS A 170 8.40 -24.75 -3.58
C LYS A 170 8.56 -26.15 -3.00
N ARG A 171 8.30 -27.18 -3.80
CA ARG A 171 8.56 -28.59 -3.48
C ARG A 171 8.99 -29.31 -4.75
N ASP A 172 10.05 -30.13 -4.64
CA ASP A 172 10.56 -30.94 -5.75
C ASP A 172 10.86 -30.10 -7.01
N SER A 173 11.48 -28.93 -6.81
CA SER A 173 11.79 -27.96 -7.86
C SER A 173 10.60 -27.30 -8.57
N GLN A 174 9.36 -27.51 -8.12
CA GLN A 174 8.16 -26.88 -8.66
C GLN A 174 7.49 -25.98 -7.62
N TYR A 175 6.80 -24.93 -8.08
CA TYR A 175 6.01 -24.03 -7.25
C TYR A 175 4.54 -24.42 -7.23
N PHE A 176 3.90 -24.17 -6.10
CA PHE A 176 2.48 -24.33 -5.86
C PHE A 176 1.94 -23.05 -5.24
N LEU A 177 0.79 -22.56 -5.72
CA LEU A 177 0.01 -21.61 -4.94
C LEU A 177 -0.68 -22.41 -3.84
N VAL A 178 -0.43 -22.05 -2.58
CA VAL A 178 -1.16 -22.62 -1.45
C VAL A 178 -2.21 -21.60 -1.00
N LEU A 179 -3.48 -21.97 -1.06
CA LEU A 179 -4.60 -21.19 -0.54
C LEU A 179 -5.26 -21.97 0.60
N ASP A 180 -5.22 -21.44 1.81
CA ASP A 180 -5.78 -22.07 3.01
C ASP A 180 -5.35 -23.54 3.19
N GLY A 181 -4.06 -23.80 2.93
CA GLY A 181 -3.46 -25.12 3.01
C GLY A 181 -3.71 -26.04 1.82
N LYS A 182 -4.48 -25.60 0.81
CA LYS A 182 -4.72 -26.36 -0.42
C LYS A 182 -3.76 -25.91 -1.53
N GLU A 183 -3.02 -26.85 -2.09
CA GLU A 183 -2.06 -26.62 -3.16
C GLU A 183 -2.76 -26.52 -4.54
N ASN A 184 -2.34 -25.57 -5.37
CA ASN A 184 -2.71 -25.39 -6.77
C ASN A 184 -1.44 -25.30 -7.63
N GLY A 185 -1.28 -26.22 -8.57
CA GLY A 185 -0.07 -26.40 -9.36
C GLY A 185 0.02 -27.81 -9.94
N PRO A 186 1.20 -28.24 -10.43
CA PRO A 186 2.49 -27.55 -10.32
C PRO A 186 2.70 -26.41 -11.33
N TRP A 187 3.60 -25.49 -10.98
CA TRP A 187 4.07 -24.37 -11.79
C TRP A 187 5.60 -24.33 -11.81
N ASP A 188 6.18 -23.83 -12.91
CA ASP A 188 7.63 -23.61 -13.00
C ASP A 188 8.06 -22.39 -12.18
N ASP A 189 7.18 -21.40 -12.05
CA ASP A 189 7.34 -20.20 -11.21
C ASP A 189 5.97 -19.56 -10.92
N ILE A 190 5.87 -18.75 -9.86
CA ILE A 190 4.65 -18.04 -9.46
C ILE A 190 4.98 -16.60 -9.06
N ILE A 191 4.40 -15.61 -9.75
CA ILE A 191 4.40 -14.22 -9.25
C ILE A 191 3.37 -14.11 -8.12
N GLN A 192 3.75 -13.41 -7.05
CA GLN A 192 3.07 -13.35 -5.75
C GLN A 192 1.53 -13.20 -5.87
N PRO A 193 0.75 -13.97 -5.09
CA PRO A 193 -0.70 -13.87 -5.09
C PRO A 193 -1.19 -12.52 -4.56
N GLN A 194 -2.38 -12.13 -5.01
CA GLN A 194 -3.11 -10.95 -4.57
C GLN A 194 -4.56 -11.33 -4.28
N PHE A 195 -5.11 -10.84 -3.17
CA PHE A 195 -6.55 -10.90 -2.94
C PHE A 195 -7.24 -9.69 -3.56
N SER A 196 -8.45 -9.93 -4.05
CA SER A 196 -9.43 -8.87 -4.30
C SER A 196 -9.69 -8.05 -3.04
N THR A 197 -10.14 -6.80 -3.23
CA THR A 197 -10.48 -5.88 -2.13
C THR A 197 -11.60 -6.38 -1.22
N THR A 198 -12.46 -7.29 -1.70
CA THR A 198 -13.50 -7.94 -0.90
C THR A 198 -13.04 -9.25 -0.25
N GLY A 199 -11.84 -9.74 -0.60
CA GLY A 199 -11.25 -10.97 -0.04
C GLY A 199 -11.75 -12.28 -0.65
N GLY A 200 -12.82 -12.26 -1.44
CA GLY A 200 -13.46 -13.48 -1.97
C GLY A 200 -12.78 -14.10 -3.20
N VAL A 201 -11.81 -13.39 -3.79
CA VAL A 201 -11.07 -13.84 -4.98
C VAL A 201 -9.58 -13.70 -4.76
N VAL A 202 -8.81 -14.71 -5.13
CA VAL A 202 -7.34 -14.68 -5.19
C VAL A 202 -6.86 -14.82 -6.63
N GLY A 203 -5.89 -13.98 -7.02
CA GLY A 203 -5.24 -13.97 -8.32
C GLY A 203 -3.73 -14.11 -8.20
N PHE A 204 -3.10 -14.85 -9.11
CA PHE A 204 -1.63 -14.94 -9.21
C PHE A 204 -1.20 -15.14 -10.67
N ALA A 205 0.08 -14.98 -10.98
CA ALA A 205 0.60 -15.39 -12.28
C ALA A 205 1.39 -16.70 -12.15
N GLY A 206 0.99 -17.75 -12.85
CA GLY A 206 1.69 -19.02 -12.92
C GLY A 206 2.45 -19.19 -14.22
N LYS A 207 3.70 -19.64 -14.15
CA LYS A 207 4.53 -19.97 -15.33
C LYS A 207 4.47 -21.46 -15.62
N ARG A 208 4.27 -21.82 -16.89
CA ARG A 208 4.38 -23.20 -17.39
C ARG A 208 5.06 -23.17 -18.76
N GLY A 209 6.23 -23.78 -18.86
CA GLY A 209 7.13 -23.66 -20.00
C GLY A 209 7.63 -22.23 -20.20
N ALA A 210 7.51 -21.73 -21.43
CA ALA A 210 7.92 -20.38 -21.78
C ALA A 210 6.85 -19.31 -21.53
N LYS A 211 5.64 -19.69 -21.11
CA LYS A 211 4.47 -18.81 -21.04
C LYS A 211 3.97 -18.64 -19.61
N TRP A 212 3.39 -17.48 -19.34
CA TRP A 212 2.71 -17.13 -18.11
C TRP A 212 1.19 -17.10 -18.32
N ARG A 213 0.44 -17.43 -17.26
CA ARG A 213 -1.03 -17.30 -17.19
C ARG A 213 -1.40 -16.59 -15.91
N ILE A 214 -2.35 -15.69 -15.99
CA ILE A 214 -3.04 -15.23 -14.78
C ILE A 214 -4.01 -16.33 -14.35
N VAL A 215 -4.06 -16.64 -13.07
CA VAL A 215 -4.97 -17.63 -12.51
C VAL A 215 -5.80 -16.94 -11.44
N CYS A 216 -7.12 -17.00 -11.55
CA CYS A 216 -8.07 -16.36 -10.64
C CYS A 216 -9.07 -17.38 -10.12
N ASN A 217 -9.13 -17.59 -8.81
CA ASN A 217 -9.94 -18.64 -8.18
C ASN A 217 -9.81 -20.01 -8.87
N GLY A 218 -8.58 -20.37 -9.27
CA GLY A 218 -8.26 -21.63 -9.94
C GLY A 218 -8.60 -21.69 -11.44
N LYS A 219 -9.22 -20.65 -12.01
CA LYS A 219 -9.42 -20.52 -13.46
C LYS A 219 -8.17 -19.92 -14.09
N GLU A 220 -7.57 -20.61 -15.06
CA GLU A 220 -6.46 -20.10 -15.87
C GLU A 220 -7.01 -19.17 -16.99
N GLU A 221 -6.47 -17.95 -17.07
CA GLU A 221 -6.68 -17.00 -18.17
C GLU A 221 -5.73 -17.32 -19.35
N PRO A 222 -5.90 -16.68 -20.53
CA PRO A 222 -5.03 -16.92 -21.69
C PRO A 222 -3.53 -16.82 -21.38
N GLU A 223 -2.74 -17.58 -22.15
CA GLU A 223 -1.29 -17.66 -21.96
C GLU A 223 -0.55 -16.59 -22.77
N HIS A 224 0.49 -16.00 -22.17
CA HIS A 224 1.27 -14.92 -22.77
C HIS A 224 2.77 -15.07 -22.49
N GLU A 225 3.65 -14.45 -23.29
CA GLU A 225 5.10 -14.47 -23.04
C GLU A 225 5.46 -13.81 -21.71
N LYS A 226 4.74 -12.75 -21.34
CA LYS A 226 4.81 -12.11 -20.02
C LYS A 226 3.43 -11.62 -19.59
N VAL A 227 3.21 -11.54 -18.28
CA VAL A 227 2.00 -10.95 -17.69
C VAL A 227 2.37 -10.10 -16.47
N SER A 228 1.55 -9.09 -16.17
CA SER A 228 1.67 -8.25 -14.97
C SER A 228 0.30 -7.98 -14.34
N LEU A 229 0.10 -8.43 -13.11
CA LEU A 229 -1.14 -8.30 -12.33
C LEU A 229 -1.16 -7.05 -11.45
N THR A 230 -0.60 -5.93 -11.90
CA THR A 230 -0.40 -4.76 -11.03
C THR A 230 -1.74 -4.07 -10.73
N LYS A 231 -2.24 -4.21 -9.48
CA LYS A 231 -3.58 -3.73 -9.05
C LYS A 231 -4.71 -4.31 -9.89
N GLY A 232 -4.65 -5.61 -10.14
CA GLY A 232 -5.52 -6.22 -11.15
C GLY A 232 -6.99 -6.27 -10.80
N PHE A 233 -7.38 -6.21 -9.53
CA PHE A 233 -8.79 -6.37 -9.14
C PHE A 233 -9.58 -5.06 -9.14
N SER A 234 -10.83 -5.13 -9.62
CA SER A 234 -11.82 -4.06 -9.40
C SER A 234 -12.14 -3.92 -7.90
N PRO A 235 -12.60 -2.74 -7.44
CA PRO A 235 -12.86 -2.50 -6.02
C PRO A 235 -14.00 -3.33 -5.40
N ASP A 236 -14.88 -3.92 -6.21
CA ASP A 236 -15.88 -4.90 -5.76
C ASP A 236 -15.36 -6.34 -5.76
N GLY A 237 -14.13 -6.56 -6.23
CA GLY A 237 -13.48 -7.85 -6.29
C GLY A 237 -14.02 -8.80 -7.36
N VAL A 238 -14.86 -8.31 -8.27
CA VAL A 238 -15.53 -9.13 -9.30
C VAL A 238 -14.69 -9.26 -10.57
N SER A 239 -14.10 -8.16 -11.02
CA SER A 239 -13.40 -8.07 -12.29
C SER A 239 -11.89 -8.09 -12.08
N ILE A 240 -11.16 -8.63 -13.04
CA ILE A 240 -9.71 -8.55 -13.10
C ILE A 240 -9.25 -7.92 -14.41
N ALA A 241 -8.26 -7.03 -14.35
CA ALA A 241 -7.45 -6.68 -15.51
C ALA A 241 -5.96 -6.83 -15.25
N TYR A 242 -5.24 -7.17 -16.30
CA TYR A 242 -3.80 -7.34 -16.28
C TYR A 242 -3.19 -6.92 -17.60
N VAL A 243 -1.87 -6.72 -17.59
CA VAL A 243 -1.10 -6.41 -18.79
C VAL A 243 -0.45 -7.69 -19.29
N ALA A 244 -0.61 -8.00 -20.57
CA ALA A 244 0.01 -9.12 -21.27
C ALA A 244 0.98 -8.64 -22.33
N GLU A 245 2.08 -9.36 -22.55
CA GLU A 245 3.02 -9.11 -23.65
C GLU A 245 3.19 -10.38 -24.49
N ASP A 246 3.02 -10.25 -25.81
CA ASP A 246 3.37 -11.29 -26.79
C ASP A 246 4.01 -10.65 -28.02
N GLY A 247 5.17 -11.16 -28.46
CA GLY A 247 5.83 -10.69 -29.67
C GLY A 247 6.23 -9.21 -29.62
N GLY A 248 6.51 -8.70 -28.42
CA GLY A 248 6.85 -7.28 -28.19
C GLY A 248 5.66 -6.32 -28.28
N LYS A 249 4.42 -6.83 -28.30
CA LYS A 249 3.19 -6.03 -28.21
C LYS A 249 2.49 -6.26 -26.88
N ILE A 250 1.97 -5.18 -26.34
CA ILE A 250 1.27 -5.16 -25.04
C ILE A 250 -0.24 -5.17 -25.29
N ARG A 251 -0.98 -5.96 -24.50
CA ARG A 251 -2.44 -5.94 -24.44
C ARG A 251 -2.89 -5.76 -23.00
N ILE A 252 -4.03 -5.12 -22.83
CA ILE A 252 -4.77 -5.08 -21.58
C ILE A 252 -5.83 -6.15 -21.67
N VAL A 253 -5.77 -7.10 -20.75
CA VAL A 253 -6.76 -8.16 -20.65
C VAL A 253 -7.66 -7.85 -19.50
N ARG A 254 -8.97 -7.80 -19.73
CA ARG A 254 -10.00 -7.63 -18.70
C ARG A 254 -10.97 -8.80 -18.75
N ASP A 255 -11.06 -9.55 -17.67
CA ASP A 255 -11.94 -10.73 -17.54
C ASP A 255 -11.80 -11.72 -18.72
N GLY A 256 -10.55 -11.95 -19.14
CA GLY A 256 -10.18 -12.83 -20.27
C GLY A 256 -10.43 -12.22 -21.66
N LYS A 257 -10.90 -10.97 -21.75
CA LYS A 257 -11.05 -10.24 -23.02
C LYS A 257 -9.86 -9.33 -23.23
N GLU A 258 -9.15 -9.57 -24.32
CA GLU A 258 -8.01 -8.76 -24.74
C GLU A 258 -8.47 -7.55 -25.56
N ASP A 259 -7.80 -6.42 -25.38
CA ASP A 259 -7.93 -5.28 -26.27
C ASP A 259 -6.96 -5.36 -27.48
N GLU A 260 -6.92 -4.29 -28.26
CA GLU A 260 -6.03 -4.18 -29.41
C GLU A 260 -4.56 -4.09 -28.95
N PRO A 261 -3.59 -4.63 -29.72
CA PRO A 261 -2.18 -4.61 -29.33
C PRO A 261 -1.56 -3.20 -29.43
N HIS A 262 -0.80 -2.84 -28.40
CA HIS A 262 -0.12 -1.55 -28.25
C HIS A 262 1.41 -1.69 -28.18
N GLU A 263 2.15 -0.64 -28.52
CA GLU A 263 3.62 -0.58 -28.32
C GLU A 263 4.00 -0.38 -26.85
N GLY A 264 3.14 0.27 -26.08
CA GLY A 264 3.36 0.56 -24.67
C GLY A 264 2.07 0.83 -23.91
N ILE A 265 2.13 0.71 -22.59
CA ILE A 265 1.08 1.18 -21.66
C ILE A 265 1.71 2.19 -20.70
N GLY A 266 0.99 3.26 -20.38
CA GLY A 266 1.41 4.25 -19.41
C GLY A 266 1.43 3.70 -17.98
N TRP A 267 2.18 4.37 -17.12
CA TRP A 267 2.41 3.94 -15.73
C TRP A 267 1.16 4.01 -14.84
N GLU A 268 0.16 4.83 -15.21
CA GLU A 268 -1.06 5.00 -14.43
C GLU A 268 -2.23 4.22 -15.02
N MET A 269 -2.71 3.24 -14.23
CA MET A 269 -3.97 2.53 -14.44
C MET A 269 -4.91 2.84 -13.27
N VAL A 270 -6.15 3.19 -13.57
CA VAL A 270 -7.16 3.58 -12.59
C VAL A 270 -8.34 2.61 -12.66
N PHE A 271 -8.69 2.04 -11.50
CA PHE A 271 -9.89 1.23 -11.30
C PHE A 271 -10.84 1.92 -10.33
N ARG A 272 -12.14 1.92 -10.63
CA ARG A 272 -13.15 2.58 -9.80
C ARG A 272 -14.54 1.96 -9.88
N LYS A 273 -15.29 1.98 -8.77
CA LYS A 273 -16.49 1.13 -8.56
C LYS A 273 -17.77 1.59 -9.25
N ALA A 274 -18.05 2.89 -9.40
CA ALA A 274 -19.39 3.33 -9.78
C ALA A 274 -19.45 4.47 -10.81
N PRO A 275 -19.70 4.15 -12.09
CA PRO A 275 -19.61 2.83 -12.72
C PRO A 275 -18.20 2.21 -12.68
N ASP A 276 -18.14 0.89 -12.93
CA ASP A 276 -16.92 0.09 -13.08
C ASP A 276 -16.03 0.67 -14.17
N LEU A 277 -15.17 1.59 -13.75
CA LEU A 277 -14.37 2.45 -14.59
C LEU A 277 -12.93 1.95 -14.52
N PHE A 278 -12.47 1.43 -15.64
CA PHE A 278 -11.08 1.18 -15.91
C PHE A 278 -10.56 2.23 -16.87
N ALA A 279 -9.54 2.99 -16.47
CA ALA A 279 -8.88 3.96 -17.33
C ALA A 279 -7.38 3.74 -17.33
N CYS A 280 -6.76 3.87 -18.51
CA CYS A 280 -5.32 3.78 -18.70
C CYS A 280 -4.90 4.61 -19.90
N SER A 281 -3.61 4.92 -19.99
CA SER A 281 -3.03 5.45 -21.23
C SER A 281 -2.27 4.35 -21.96
N VAL A 282 -2.36 4.34 -23.29
CA VAL A 282 -1.59 3.47 -24.17
C VAL A 282 -0.74 4.31 -25.11
N TYR A 283 0.37 3.75 -25.57
CA TYR A 283 1.31 4.41 -26.46
C TYR A 283 1.48 3.62 -27.75
N ASP A 284 1.31 4.31 -28.88
CA ASP A 284 1.54 3.77 -30.22
C ASP A 284 2.14 4.85 -31.13
N LYS A 285 3.20 4.50 -31.88
CA LYS A 285 3.79 5.35 -32.93
C LYS A 285 4.11 6.77 -32.45
N GLY A 286 4.60 6.93 -31.23
CA GLY A 286 4.93 8.26 -30.70
C GLY A 286 3.75 9.08 -30.19
N ARG A 287 2.58 8.45 -29.98
CA ARG A 287 1.36 9.10 -29.50
C ARG A 287 0.75 8.32 -28.33
N CYS A 288 0.23 9.07 -27.36
CA CYS A 288 -0.55 8.53 -26.26
C CYS A 288 -2.04 8.64 -26.54
N ARG A 289 -2.81 7.66 -26.04
CA ARG A 289 -4.28 7.63 -26.09
C ARG A 289 -4.84 7.22 -24.75
N LEU A 290 -5.87 7.93 -24.29
CA LEU A 290 -6.63 7.56 -23.09
C LEU A 290 -7.69 6.52 -23.47
N LEU A 291 -7.63 5.34 -22.86
CA LEU A 291 -8.68 4.34 -22.95
C LEU A 291 -9.48 4.34 -21.65
N VAL A 292 -10.80 4.47 -21.77
CA VAL A 292 -11.77 4.33 -20.69
C VAL A 292 -12.69 3.18 -21.04
N ASN A 293 -12.66 2.10 -20.24
CA ASN A 293 -13.39 0.86 -20.47
C ASN A 293 -13.19 0.30 -21.89
N GLY A 294 -11.94 0.31 -22.36
CA GLY A 294 -11.54 -0.17 -23.69
C GLY A 294 -11.91 0.76 -24.85
N LYS A 295 -12.51 1.93 -24.58
CA LYS A 295 -12.86 2.92 -25.60
C LYS A 295 -11.98 4.15 -25.47
N GLN A 296 -11.54 4.66 -26.61
CA GLN A 296 -10.82 5.93 -26.65
C GLN A 296 -11.68 7.07 -26.11
N MET A 297 -11.11 7.87 -25.20
CA MET A 297 -11.70 9.11 -24.71
C MET A 297 -10.77 10.29 -25.04
N GLY A 298 -11.27 11.24 -25.83
CA GLY A 298 -10.45 12.36 -26.34
C GLY A 298 -9.59 11.98 -27.54
N ARG A 299 -8.70 12.90 -27.95
CA ARG A 299 -7.80 12.72 -29.10
C ARG A 299 -6.45 12.17 -28.68
N ASP A 300 -5.72 11.62 -29.66
CA ASP A 300 -4.33 11.20 -29.47
C ASP A 300 -3.45 12.44 -29.21
N CYS A 301 -2.45 12.32 -28.33
CA CYS A 301 -1.57 13.42 -27.90
C CYS A 301 -0.12 12.92 -27.72
N LYS A 302 0.82 13.76 -27.28
CA LYS A 302 2.22 13.37 -27.05
C LYS A 302 2.45 12.74 -25.67
N PHE A 303 1.68 13.17 -24.68
CA PHE A 303 1.74 12.65 -23.32
C PHE A 303 0.37 12.63 -22.66
N ILE A 304 0.20 11.71 -21.70
CA ILE A 304 -0.93 11.64 -20.77
C ILE A 304 -0.34 11.33 -19.39
N GLU A 305 -0.66 12.16 -18.42
CA GLU A 305 -0.19 12.08 -17.05
C GLU A 305 -1.34 12.42 -16.08
N MET A 306 -1.15 12.10 -14.79
CA MET A 306 -2.08 12.46 -13.72
C MET A 306 -3.53 11.97 -13.97
N LEU A 307 -3.66 10.74 -14.45
CA LEU A 307 -4.94 10.10 -14.66
C LEU A 307 -5.63 9.84 -13.31
N CYS A 308 -6.80 10.43 -13.12
CA CYS A 308 -7.61 10.25 -11.93
C CYS A 308 -9.09 10.07 -12.28
N ALA A 309 -9.84 9.50 -11.33
CA ALA A 309 -11.27 9.27 -11.47
C ALA A 309 -12.05 9.80 -10.26
N SER A 310 -13.27 10.28 -10.49
CA SER A 310 -14.16 10.88 -9.48
C SER A 310 -14.59 9.91 -8.40
N PRO A 311 -14.88 10.34 -7.15
CA PRO A 311 -15.24 9.50 -6.00
C PRO A 311 -16.41 8.52 -6.09
N ASP A 312 -17.26 8.64 -7.09
CA ASP A 312 -18.20 7.60 -7.52
C ASP A 312 -17.59 6.64 -8.56
N GLY A 313 -16.84 7.13 -9.56
CA GLY A 313 -16.28 6.35 -10.67
C GLY A 313 -16.93 6.71 -12.01
N SER A 314 -17.75 7.76 -12.04
CA SER A 314 -18.46 8.18 -13.25
C SER A 314 -17.64 9.08 -14.16
N ARG A 315 -16.54 9.63 -13.67
CA ARG A 315 -15.77 10.66 -14.37
C ARG A 315 -14.28 10.37 -14.33
N VAL A 316 -13.61 10.84 -15.37
CA VAL A 316 -12.15 10.74 -15.56
C VAL A 316 -11.58 12.11 -15.83
N ALA A 317 -10.43 12.40 -15.24
CA ALA A 317 -9.62 13.54 -15.61
C ALA A 317 -8.16 13.15 -15.79
N CYS A 318 -7.47 13.78 -16.73
CA CYS A 318 -6.04 13.63 -16.91
C CYS A 318 -5.40 14.94 -17.39
N PHE A 319 -4.09 15.05 -17.23
CA PHE A 319 -3.29 16.07 -17.89
C PHE A 319 -2.74 15.48 -19.19
N ALA A 320 -3.08 16.08 -20.32
CA ALA A 320 -2.65 15.60 -21.64
C ALA A 320 -2.12 16.77 -22.46
N GLY A 321 -1.30 16.51 -23.46
CA GLY A 321 -0.78 17.60 -24.27
C GLY A 321 0.13 17.23 -25.41
N GLU A 322 0.57 18.28 -26.08
CA GLU A 322 1.65 18.28 -27.06
C GLU A 322 2.90 18.88 -26.40
N ASP A 323 4.09 18.64 -26.95
CA ASP A 323 5.43 18.93 -26.39
C ASP A 323 5.50 19.96 -25.24
N ASN A 324 5.08 21.22 -25.47
CA ASN A 324 5.14 22.31 -24.48
C ASN A 324 3.77 22.93 -24.15
N LYS A 325 2.67 22.24 -24.48
CA LYS A 325 1.30 22.72 -24.27
C LYS A 325 0.44 21.58 -23.76
N GLY A 326 0.20 21.59 -22.46
CA GLY A 326 -0.73 20.67 -21.82
C GLY A 326 -2.09 21.30 -21.56
N TYR A 327 -3.10 20.47 -21.34
CA TYR A 327 -4.44 20.85 -20.96
C TYR A 327 -5.02 19.75 -20.07
N VAL A 328 -5.92 20.14 -19.16
CA VAL A 328 -6.66 19.15 -18.39
C VAL A 328 -7.82 18.66 -19.24
N VAL A 329 -7.92 17.36 -19.42
CA VAL A 329 -9.08 16.71 -20.03
C VAL A 329 -9.98 16.23 -18.90
N VAL A 330 -11.25 16.59 -18.92
CA VAL A 330 -12.26 16.08 -18.00
C VAL A 330 -13.40 15.48 -18.83
N ASP A 331 -13.65 14.19 -18.69
CA ASP A 331 -14.70 13.45 -19.42
C ASP A 331 -14.64 13.68 -20.95
N GLY A 332 -13.42 13.69 -21.49
CA GLY A 332 -13.14 13.92 -22.91
C GLY A 332 -13.19 15.40 -23.36
N ARG A 333 -13.46 16.35 -22.46
CA ARG A 333 -13.46 17.79 -22.77
C ARG A 333 -12.14 18.41 -22.38
N GLU A 334 -11.49 19.06 -23.34
CA GLU A 334 -10.23 19.78 -23.14
C GLU A 334 -10.50 21.15 -22.50
N GLY A 335 -9.75 21.47 -21.44
CA GLY A 335 -9.74 22.80 -20.81
C GLY A 335 -8.71 23.74 -21.44
N ASP A 336 -8.35 24.78 -20.70
CA ASP A 336 -7.34 25.76 -21.11
C ASP A 336 -5.93 25.15 -21.21
N ASN A 337 -5.06 25.82 -21.96
CA ASN A 337 -3.66 25.43 -22.11
C ASN A 337 -2.82 25.90 -20.92
N TRP A 338 -1.94 25.01 -20.45
CA TRP A 338 -1.03 25.18 -19.33
C TRP A 338 0.36 24.65 -19.71
N GLU A 339 1.40 25.20 -19.10
CA GLU A 339 2.76 24.65 -19.26
C GLU A 339 2.93 23.38 -18.43
N GLU A 340 2.29 23.35 -17.27
CA GLU A 340 2.35 22.24 -16.33
C GLU A 340 1.08 22.23 -15.48
N VAL A 341 0.62 21.04 -15.11
CA VAL A 341 -0.46 20.85 -14.15
C VAL A 341 0.05 19.93 -13.05
N THR A 342 -0.31 20.27 -11.81
CA THR A 342 -0.05 19.43 -10.65
C THR A 342 -1.30 19.35 -9.78
N GLY A 343 -1.37 18.29 -8.97
CA GLY A 343 -2.42 18.16 -7.97
C GLY A 343 -3.84 17.91 -8.49
N LEU A 344 -4.00 17.54 -9.77
CA LEU A 344 -5.31 17.24 -10.37
C LEU A 344 -6.10 16.22 -9.53
N ARG A 345 -7.31 16.59 -9.11
CA ARG A 345 -8.23 15.72 -8.37
C ARG A 345 -9.68 16.16 -8.46
N PHE A 346 -10.57 15.21 -8.22
CA PHE A 346 -11.98 15.45 -8.00
C PHE A 346 -12.28 15.80 -6.53
N SER A 347 -13.37 16.54 -6.30
CA SER A 347 -13.98 16.73 -5.00
C SER A 347 -14.54 15.41 -4.44
N PRO A 348 -14.74 15.28 -3.11
CA PRO A 348 -15.29 14.07 -2.48
C PRO A 348 -16.64 13.59 -3.02
N ASP A 349 -17.48 14.51 -3.52
CA ASP A 349 -18.76 14.20 -4.17
C ASP A 349 -18.61 13.89 -5.68
N GLY A 350 -17.43 14.09 -6.26
CA GLY A 350 -17.14 13.84 -7.67
C GLY A 350 -17.62 14.91 -8.65
N GLU A 351 -18.28 15.96 -8.17
CA GLU A 351 -18.87 16.99 -9.03
C GLU A 351 -17.85 18.02 -9.52
N SER A 352 -16.86 18.35 -8.70
CA SER A 352 -15.87 19.39 -9.00
C SER A 352 -14.50 18.80 -9.29
N VAL A 353 -13.74 19.48 -10.14
CA VAL A 353 -12.34 19.17 -10.44
C VAL A 353 -11.49 20.37 -10.08
N ALA A 354 -10.42 20.14 -9.33
CA ALA A 354 -9.43 21.16 -9.01
C ALA A 354 -8.01 20.71 -9.34
N TYR A 355 -7.18 21.68 -9.71
CA TYR A 355 -5.77 21.50 -9.99
C TYR A 355 -5.01 22.80 -9.84
N VAL A 356 -3.68 22.69 -9.77
CA VAL A 356 -2.77 23.84 -9.84
C VAL A 356 -2.10 23.81 -11.20
N ALA A 357 -2.23 24.90 -11.95
CA ALA A 357 -1.57 25.06 -13.24
C ALA A 357 -0.45 26.09 -13.17
N ARG A 358 0.59 25.89 -13.96
CA ARG A 358 1.71 26.83 -14.10
C ARG A 358 1.60 27.61 -15.41
N THR A 359 1.78 28.92 -15.33
CA THR A 359 2.12 29.80 -16.46
C THR A 359 3.57 30.27 -16.33
N LEU A 360 4.10 31.00 -17.33
CA LEU A 360 5.47 31.52 -17.32
C LEU A 360 5.89 32.21 -16.00
N ASP A 361 4.96 32.88 -15.33
CA ASP A 361 5.22 33.80 -14.23
C ASP A 361 4.49 33.46 -12.92
N GLN A 362 3.48 32.59 -12.94
CA GLN A 362 2.59 32.36 -11.79
C GLN A 362 2.03 30.94 -11.73
N TYR A 363 1.61 30.56 -10.52
CA TYR A 363 0.78 29.39 -10.26
C TYR A 363 -0.68 29.82 -10.17
N LYS A 364 -1.57 29.10 -10.84
CA LYS A 364 -3.01 29.35 -10.85
C LYS A 364 -3.75 28.18 -10.25
N PHE A 365 -4.61 28.46 -9.27
CA PHE A 365 -5.56 27.50 -8.74
C PHE A 365 -6.78 27.49 -9.63
N VAL A 366 -7.08 26.33 -10.18
CA VAL A 366 -8.22 26.17 -11.10
C VAL A 366 -9.24 25.25 -10.45
N LEU A 367 -10.49 25.70 -10.47
CA LEU A 367 -11.66 24.96 -10.02
C LEU A 367 -12.69 24.97 -11.16
N ASN A 368 -13.08 23.80 -11.64
CA ASN A 368 -14.07 23.63 -12.71
C ASN A 368 -13.76 24.49 -13.96
N SER A 369 -12.50 24.45 -14.39
CA SER A 369 -11.95 25.23 -15.52
C SER A 369 -11.94 26.74 -15.33
N LYS A 370 -12.12 27.25 -14.10
CA LYS A 370 -12.02 28.68 -13.78
C LYS A 370 -10.87 28.93 -12.83
N VAL A 371 -10.05 29.94 -13.12
CA VAL A 371 -9.00 30.40 -12.20
C VAL A 371 -9.68 31.06 -11.00
N VAL A 372 -9.45 30.53 -9.81
CA VAL A 372 -10.01 31.02 -8.54
C VAL A 372 -8.97 31.66 -7.62
N GLY A 373 -7.68 31.54 -7.96
CA GLY A 373 -6.60 32.22 -7.26
C GLY A 373 -5.27 32.13 -8.00
N THR A 374 -4.35 33.02 -7.66
CA THR A 374 -2.99 33.06 -8.21
C THR A 374 -1.96 33.15 -7.08
N SER A 375 -0.77 32.58 -7.29
CA SER A 375 0.35 32.54 -6.35
C SER A 375 1.67 32.73 -7.10
N GLU A 376 2.59 33.49 -6.52
CA GLU A 376 3.95 33.71 -7.05
C GLU A 376 4.83 32.45 -6.88
N GLU A 377 4.55 31.63 -5.86
CA GLU A 377 5.29 30.41 -5.56
C GLU A 377 4.43 29.15 -5.71
N ALA A 378 5.12 28.04 -6.02
CA ALA A 378 4.52 26.72 -6.10
C ALA A 378 4.05 26.27 -4.72
N THR A 379 2.79 25.87 -4.59
CA THR A 379 2.30 25.27 -3.34
C THR A 379 1.37 24.12 -3.64
N ARG A 380 1.66 22.97 -3.01
CA ARG A 380 0.82 21.77 -3.04
C ARG A 380 -0.25 21.77 -1.94
N ARG A 381 -0.45 22.91 -1.27
CA ARG A 381 -1.38 23.06 -0.16
C ARG A 381 -2.75 23.47 -0.68
N PHE A 382 -3.52 22.49 -1.15
CA PHE A 382 -4.93 22.68 -1.44
C PHE A 382 -5.72 21.40 -1.12
N GLU A 383 -6.99 21.56 -0.75
CA GLU A 383 -7.88 20.46 -0.41
C GLU A 383 -9.34 20.86 -0.61
N PHE A 384 -10.19 19.87 -0.85
CA PHE A 384 -11.63 20.05 -0.72
C PHE A 384 -12.04 19.78 0.73
N SER A 385 -13.05 20.49 1.23
CA SER A 385 -13.72 20.10 2.46
C SER A 385 -14.29 18.68 2.34
N PRO A 386 -14.45 17.93 3.44
CA PRO A 386 -14.95 16.54 3.39
C PRO A 386 -16.31 16.37 2.71
N ASP A 387 -17.15 17.40 2.76
CA ASP A 387 -18.46 17.46 2.10
C ASP A 387 -18.39 17.95 0.64
N GLY A 388 -17.20 18.34 0.14
CA GLY A 388 -16.99 18.89 -1.19
C GLY A 388 -17.48 20.31 -1.42
N ALA A 389 -18.04 20.99 -0.41
CA ALA A 389 -18.66 22.31 -0.57
C ALA A 389 -17.66 23.48 -0.69
N THR A 390 -16.42 23.29 -0.24
CA THR A 390 -15.38 24.31 -0.22
C THR A 390 -14.08 23.76 -0.79
N PHE A 391 -13.40 24.57 -1.60
CA PHE A 391 -12.04 24.34 -2.06
C PHE A 391 -11.11 25.35 -1.37
N SER A 392 -10.18 24.86 -0.58
CA SER A 392 -9.26 25.67 0.22
C SER A 392 -7.84 25.52 -0.31
N PHE A 393 -7.11 26.62 -0.44
CA PHE A 393 -5.75 26.61 -0.94
C PHE A 393 -4.89 27.73 -0.34
N GLY A 394 -3.59 27.45 -0.22
CA GLY A 394 -2.61 28.43 0.22
C GLY A 394 -2.13 29.30 -0.94
N VAL A 395 -2.07 30.62 -0.76
CA VAL A 395 -1.55 31.57 -1.74
C VAL A 395 -0.36 32.30 -1.16
N TYR A 396 0.72 32.40 -1.95
CA TYR A 396 1.87 33.24 -1.64
C TYR A 396 1.91 34.44 -2.60
N THR A 397 1.79 35.64 -2.05
CA THR A 397 1.84 36.91 -2.80
C THR A 397 2.56 37.96 -1.97
N ASN A 398 3.48 38.73 -2.57
CA ASN A 398 4.25 39.77 -1.86
C ASN A 398 4.91 39.25 -0.57
N GLN A 399 5.56 38.09 -0.64
CA GLN A 399 6.22 37.43 0.50
C GLN A 399 5.31 37.07 1.69
N ARG A 400 3.99 37.03 1.48
CA ARG A 400 3.01 36.67 2.52
C ARG A 400 2.18 35.48 2.10
N PHE A 401 2.01 34.56 3.04
CA PHE A 401 1.15 33.40 2.90
C PHE A 401 -0.25 33.69 3.47
N ARG A 402 -1.30 33.29 2.74
CA ARG A 402 -2.69 33.30 3.22
C ARG A 402 -3.44 32.07 2.75
N TRP A 403 -4.44 31.66 3.51
CA TRP A 403 -5.43 30.68 3.07
C TRP A 403 -6.58 31.38 2.36
N VAL A 404 -7.01 30.80 1.25
CA VAL A 404 -8.18 31.23 0.47
C VAL A 404 -9.15 30.06 0.42
N GLU A 405 -10.43 30.36 0.61
CA GLU A 405 -11.51 29.38 0.51
C GLU A 405 -12.51 29.85 -0.54
N VAL A 406 -12.91 28.93 -1.41
CA VAL A 406 -13.83 29.20 -2.51
C VAL A 406 -14.94 28.16 -2.49
N LYS A 407 -16.20 28.59 -2.65
CA LYS A 407 -17.33 27.67 -2.79
C LYS A 407 -17.28 26.94 -4.12
N THR A 408 -17.61 25.66 -4.10
CA THR A 408 -17.61 24.81 -5.29
C THR A 408 -18.84 24.98 -6.17
N ARG A 409 -19.92 25.56 -5.61
CA ARG A 409 -21.19 25.86 -6.28
C ARG A 409 -21.57 27.33 -6.16
#